data_AF-I4C2M5-F1
#
_entry.id   AF-I4C2M5-F1
#
_cell.length_a   1.000
_cell.length_b   1.000
_cell.length_c   1.000
_cell.angle_alpha   90.00
_cell.angle_beta   90.00
_cell.angle_gamma   90.00
#
_symmetry.space_group_name_H-M   'P 1'
#
loop_
_entity.id
_entity.type
_entity.pdbx_description
1 polymer ?
#
loop_
_entity_poly.entity_id
_entity_poly.type
_entity_poly.pdbx_seq_one_letter_code
_entity_poly.pdbx_strand_id
1 'polypeptide(L)'
;MLPLTPFRKGGWEDLNRTELLTDNFPLDLMVNGLYHFGMETKDDLIKAAIRELLRVAKKYARIEKLPIRVEEGVEITTQEAHMIQAVGEHKKMSVTDVAIHFGVTKSAASQLATKLAGKGFLQKRQAPHSNKELELSLTQLGWRAFDAHEHFHGADMTYITNRLSVFSLQQIATLSVLLEAIGSIMDERLTKE
;
A
#
# COMPACT_ATOMS: atom_id res chain seq x y z
N MET A 1 50.20 -1.44 7.34
CA MET A 1 49.37 -2.66 7.24
C MET A 1 49.02 -3.10 8.66
N LEU A 2 47.78 -2.85 9.08
CA LEU A 2 47.20 -3.43 10.30
C LEU A 2 46.17 -4.48 9.84
N PRO A 3 46.02 -5.61 10.55
CA PRO A 3 45.16 -6.70 10.11
C PRO A 3 43.69 -6.35 10.32
N LEU A 4 42.86 -6.64 9.31
CA LEU A 4 41.41 -6.56 9.39
C LEU A 4 40.90 -7.70 10.29
N THR A 5 40.30 -7.36 11.42
CA THR A 5 39.48 -8.30 12.20
C THR A 5 38.20 -8.66 11.43
N PRO A 6 37.74 -9.93 11.45
CA PRO A 6 36.52 -10.30 10.74
C PRO A 6 35.29 -9.76 11.46
N PHE A 7 34.38 -9.13 10.70
CA PHE A 7 33.06 -8.73 11.19
C PHE A 7 32.24 -9.95 11.64
N ARG A 8 31.59 -9.85 12.81
CA ARG A 8 30.71 -10.89 13.37
C ARG A 8 29.48 -11.12 12.48
N LYS A 9 29.01 -12.36 12.45
CA LYS A 9 27.73 -12.80 11.84
C LYS A 9 26.56 -12.04 12.48
N GLY A 10 26.07 -10.98 11.81
CA GLY A 10 24.88 -10.20 12.25
C GLY A 10 24.53 -8.95 11.43
N GLY A 11 25.22 -8.69 10.31
CA GLY A 11 25.39 -7.33 9.76
C GLY A 11 24.25 -6.65 9.00
N TRP A 12 22.97 -6.90 9.33
CA TRP A 12 21.87 -6.01 8.90
C TRP A 12 20.89 -5.64 10.02
N GLU A 13 20.86 -6.41 11.11
CA GLU A 13 20.04 -6.08 12.29
C GLU A 13 20.76 -5.09 13.21
N ASP A 14 22.09 -5.02 13.15
CA ASP A 14 22.94 -4.15 13.96
C ASP A 14 23.28 -2.79 13.30
N LEU A 15 22.91 -2.57 12.03
CA LEU A 15 23.05 -1.25 11.41
C LEU A 15 21.95 -0.33 11.94
N ASN A 16 22.36 0.71 12.66
CA ASN A 16 21.46 1.71 13.21
C ASN A 16 20.59 2.25 12.07
N ARG A 17 19.27 2.16 12.23
CA ARG A 17 18.25 2.46 11.20
C ARG A 17 18.34 3.89 10.63
N THR A 18 19.14 4.74 11.27
CA THR A 18 19.48 6.12 10.94
C THR A 18 20.59 6.26 9.87
N GLU A 19 21.50 5.28 9.72
CA GLU A 19 22.60 5.35 8.72
C GLU A 19 22.14 4.96 7.31
N LEU A 20 20.99 4.30 7.17
CA LEU A 20 20.36 3.95 5.89
C LEU A 20 19.70 5.16 5.19
N LEU A 21 19.85 6.38 5.72
CA LEU A 21 19.10 7.59 5.33
C LEU A 21 19.99 8.81 5.07
N THR A 22 21.20 8.61 4.53
CA THR A 22 22.00 9.74 4.01
C THR A 22 21.87 9.85 2.50
N ASP A 23 21.85 11.09 1.98
CA ASP A 23 21.59 11.51 0.59
C ASP A 23 22.54 10.96 -0.50
N ASN A 24 23.40 10.00 -0.17
CA ASN A 24 24.38 9.45 -1.10
C ASN A 24 24.65 7.96 -0.85
N PHE A 25 23.63 7.18 -0.45
CA PHE A 25 23.79 5.74 -0.22
C PHE A 25 23.93 5.02 -1.59
N PRO A 26 25.13 4.54 -1.98
CA PRO A 26 25.36 4.04 -3.33
C PRO A 26 24.69 2.67 -3.48
N LEU A 27 23.86 2.52 -4.51
CA LEU A 27 23.30 1.22 -4.90
C LEU A 27 24.40 0.15 -5.04
N ASP A 28 25.58 0.55 -5.53
CA ASP A 28 26.73 -0.34 -5.66
C ASP A 28 27.22 -0.89 -4.32
N LEU A 29 27.16 -0.11 -3.23
CA LEU A 29 27.51 -0.60 -1.89
C LEU A 29 26.44 -1.54 -1.32
N MET A 30 25.16 -1.29 -1.60
CA MET A 30 24.09 -2.24 -1.24
C MET A 30 24.24 -3.54 -2.02
N VAL A 31 24.41 -3.46 -3.34
CA VAL A 31 24.60 -4.62 -4.20
C VAL A 31 25.85 -5.41 -3.78
N ASN A 32 26.98 -4.74 -3.55
CA ASN A 32 28.21 -5.38 -3.05
C ASN A 32 28.05 -5.97 -1.63
N GLY A 33 27.32 -5.29 -0.74
CA GLY A 33 26.97 -5.82 0.57
C GLY A 33 26.08 -7.06 0.48
N LEU A 34 25.08 -7.05 -0.40
CA LEU A 34 24.18 -8.16 -0.67
C LEU A 34 24.94 -9.37 -1.27
N TYR A 35 25.92 -9.13 -2.15
CA TYR A 35 26.85 -10.16 -2.65
C TYR A 35 27.70 -10.79 -1.53
N HIS A 36 28.10 -10.03 -0.51
CA HIS A 36 28.84 -10.55 0.64
C HIS A 36 28.00 -11.37 1.63
N PHE A 37 26.66 -11.32 1.54
CA PHE A 37 25.73 -12.07 2.40
C PHE A 37 25.12 -13.32 1.71
N GLY A 38 25.72 -13.79 0.61
CA GLY A 38 25.32 -15.05 -0.04
C GLY A 38 24.19 -14.90 -1.07
N MET A 39 23.94 -13.69 -1.58
CA MET A 39 23.17 -13.52 -2.82
C MET A 39 24.13 -13.48 -3.99
N GLU A 40 24.51 -14.67 -4.46
CA GLU A 40 25.57 -14.85 -5.46
C GLU A 40 25.08 -14.56 -6.89
N THR A 41 23.76 -14.60 -7.12
CA THR A 41 23.16 -14.46 -8.46
C THR A 41 22.04 -13.42 -8.54
N LYS A 42 21.75 -12.97 -9.77
CA LYS A 42 20.58 -12.13 -10.08
C LYS A 42 19.27 -12.78 -9.60
N ASP A 43 19.17 -14.10 -9.71
CA ASP A 43 18.00 -14.86 -9.25
C ASP A 43 17.82 -14.79 -7.74
N ASP A 44 18.90 -14.77 -6.96
CA ASP A 44 18.82 -14.64 -5.51
C ASP A 44 18.33 -13.25 -5.09
N LEU A 45 18.79 -12.21 -5.79
CA LEU A 45 18.29 -10.84 -5.61
C LEU A 45 16.80 -10.72 -5.95
N ILE A 46 16.36 -11.33 -7.07
CA ILE A 46 14.95 -11.36 -7.45
C ILE A 46 14.11 -12.07 -6.37
N LYS A 47 14.55 -13.25 -5.91
CA LYS A 47 13.86 -13.99 -4.84
C LYS A 47 13.80 -13.20 -3.53
N ALA A 48 14.87 -12.49 -3.17
CA ALA A 48 14.89 -11.64 -1.99
C ALA A 48 13.90 -10.47 -2.09
N ALA A 49 13.86 -9.79 -3.23
CA ALA A 49 12.90 -8.71 -3.48
C ALA A 49 11.45 -9.21 -3.39
N ILE A 50 11.13 -10.36 -3.99
CA ILE A 50 9.80 -10.99 -3.88
C ILE A 50 9.46 -11.33 -2.42
N ARG A 51 10.41 -11.88 -1.65
CA ARG A 51 10.19 -12.15 -0.22
C ARG A 51 9.86 -10.88 0.56
N GLU A 52 10.58 -9.79 0.32
CA GLU A 52 10.32 -8.52 0.98
C GLU A 52 8.97 -7.92 0.57
N LEU A 53 8.60 -7.97 -0.72
CA LEU A 53 7.27 -7.58 -1.18
C LEU A 53 6.17 -8.34 -0.44
N LEU A 54 6.30 -9.66 -0.32
CA LEU A 54 5.32 -10.48 0.40
C LEU A 54 5.27 -10.15 1.90
N ARG A 55 6.41 -9.81 2.52
CA ARG A 55 6.45 -9.35 3.92
C ARG A 55 5.75 -8.00 4.08
N VAL A 56 5.95 -7.07 3.15
CA VAL A 56 5.26 -5.77 3.12
C VAL A 56 3.76 -5.97 2.94
N ALA A 57 3.33 -6.77 1.95
CA ALA A 57 1.92 -7.07 1.71
C ALA A 57 1.22 -7.68 2.94
N LYS A 58 1.90 -8.59 3.67
CA LYS A 58 1.37 -9.16 4.92
C LYS A 58 1.25 -8.14 6.05
N LYS A 59 2.20 -7.21 6.17
CA LYS A 59 2.11 -6.11 7.14
C LYS A 59 0.98 -5.16 6.78
N TYR A 60 0.87 -4.80 5.50
CA TYR A 60 -0.21 -3.98 4.96
C TYR A 60 -1.58 -4.61 5.26
N ALA A 61 -1.77 -5.89 4.96
CA ALA A 61 -3.01 -6.62 5.26
C ALA A 61 -3.38 -6.68 6.75
N ARG A 62 -2.40 -6.52 7.67
CA ARG A 62 -2.67 -6.36 9.10
C ARG A 62 -3.09 -4.94 9.45
N ILE A 63 -2.45 -3.94 8.84
CA ILE A 63 -2.80 -2.51 8.99
C ILE A 63 -4.22 -2.26 8.49
N GLU A 64 -4.63 -2.86 7.37
CA GLU A 64 -5.99 -2.78 6.81
C GLU A 64 -7.10 -3.12 7.83
N LYS A 65 -6.79 -3.94 8.83
CA LYS A 65 -7.73 -4.39 9.87
C LYS A 65 -7.70 -3.53 11.13
N LEU A 66 -6.73 -2.61 11.25
CA LEU A 66 -6.62 -1.74 12.41
C LEU A 66 -7.78 -0.73 12.41
N PRO A 67 -8.34 -0.45 13.61
CA PRO A 67 -9.43 0.50 13.74
C PRO A 67 -8.91 1.94 13.62
N ILE A 68 -9.73 2.79 13.01
CA ILE A 68 -9.62 4.24 13.00
C ILE A 68 -10.87 4.76 13.67
N ARG A 69 -10.67 5.59 14.69
CA ARG A 69 -11.76 6.21 15.43
C ARG A 69 -12.25 7.44 14.68
N VAL A 70 -13.54 7.45 14.36
CA VAL A 70 -14.19 8.57 13.65
C VAL A 70 -14.77 9.56 14.66
N GLU A 71 -15.48 9.04 15.67
CA GLU A 71 -16.05 9.82 16.77
C GLU A 71 -16.31 8.91 17.98
N GLU A 72 -16.88 9.45 19.05
CA GLU A 72 -17.20 8.67 20.26
C GLU A 72 -18.12 7.49 19.91
N GLY A 73 -17.65 6.27 20.20
CA GLY A 73 -18.38 5.04 19.90
C GLY A 73 -18.44 4.61 18.43
N VAL A 74 -17.76 5.32 17.51
CA VAL A 74 -17.77 5.00 16.07
C VAL A 74 -16.36 4.74 15.55
N GLU A 75 -16.14 3.51 15.10
CA GLU A 75 -14.89 3.06 14.51
C GLU A 75 -15.10 2.39 13.14
N ILE A 76 -14.10 2.55 12.29
CA ILE A 76 -14.00 1.90 10.99
C ILE A 76 -12.66 1.20 10.88
N THR A 77 -12.56 0.19 10.03
CA THR A 77 -11.24 -0.39 9.70
C THR A 77 -10.48 0.54 8.75
N THR A 78 -9.16 0.41 8.69
CA THR A 78 -8.35 1.15 7.70
C THR A 78 -8.80 0.85 6.26
N GLN A 79 -9.17 -0.40 5.95
CA GLN A 79 -9.79 -0.74 4.65
C GLN A 79 -11.09 0.01 4.38
N GLU A 80 -11.96 0.12 5.39
CA GLU A 80 -13.21 0.88 5.27
C GLU A 80 -12.92 2.36 5.02
N ALA A 81 -11.90 2.89 5.67
CA ALA A 81 -11.45 4.26 5.53
C ALA A 81 -10.88 4.56 4.14
N HIS A 82 -10.06 3.67 3.55
CA HIS A 82 -9.58 3.85 2.18
C HIS A 82 -10.72 3.89 1.16
N MET A 83 -11.74 3.04 1.32
CA MET A 83 -12.90 3.11 0.43
C MET A 83 -13.66 4.44 0.58
N ILE A 84 -13.78 4.95 1.81
CA ILE A 84 -14.37 6.28 2.07
C ILE A 84 -13.53 7.37 1.42
N GLN A 85 -12.19 7.31 1.53
CA GLN A 85 -11.27 8.23 0.89
C GLN A 85 -11.44 8.24 -0.64
N ALA A 86 -11.43 7.06 -1.28
CA ALA A 86 -11.60 6.95 -2.71
C ALA A 86 -12.92 7.57 -3.18
N VAL A 87 -14.03 7.36 -2.46
CA VAL A 87 -15.32 7.97 -2.78
C VAL A 87 -15.33 9.48 -2.52
N GLY A 88 -14.60 9.98 -1.52
CA GLY A 88 -14.51 11.42 -1.22
C GLY A 88 -13.67 12.21 -2.23
N GLU A 89 -12.59 11.63 -2.72
CA GLU A 89 -11.69 12.26 -3.71
C GLU A 89 -12.31 12.32 -5.12
N HIS A 90 -13.20 11.39 -5.43
CA HIS A 90 -13.86 11.30 -6.74
C HIS A 90 -15.28 11.86 -6.65
N LYS A 91 -15.61 12.87 -7.45
CA LYS A 91 -16.94 13.52 -7.43
C LYS A 91 -18.09 12.53 -7.65
N LYS A 92 -17.87 11.43 -8.36
CA LYS A 92 -18.82 10.33 -8.63
C LYS A 92 -18.04 9.04 -8.84
N MET A 93 -18.17 8.07 -7.94
CA MET A 93 -17.52 6.76 -8.04
C MET A 93 -18.57 5.66 -8.06
N SER A 94 -18.51 4.76 -9.04
CA SER A 94 -19.36 3.56 -9.08
C SER A 94 -18.72 2.39 -8.33
N VAL A 95 -19.51 1.35 -8.02
CA VAL A 95 -18.97 0.09 -7.46
C VAL A 95 -17.94 -0.56 -8.41
N THR A 96 -18.09 -0.37 -9.71
CA THR A 96 -17.12 -0.86 -10.71
C THR A 96 -15.81 -0.10 -10.60
N ASP A 97 -15.86 1.22 -10.45
CA ASP A 97 -14.66 2.05 -10.29
C ASP A 97 -13.91 1.70 -9.00
N VAL A 98 -14.64 1.42 -7.91
CA VAL A 98 -14.04 0.94 -6.65
C VAL A 98 -13.31 -0.37 -6.88
N ALA A 99 -13.93 -1.34 -7.56
CA ALA A 99 -13.32 -2.63 -7.83
C ALA A 99 -12.00 -2.48 -8.60
N ILE A 100 -11.99 -1.63 -9.63
CA ILE A 100 -10.79 -1.31 -10.43
C ILE A 100 -9.74 -0.61 -9.59
N HIS A 101 -10.13 0.43 -8.84
CA HIS A 101 -9.22 1.24 -8.02
C HIS A 101 -8.48 0.41 -6.96
N PHE A 102 -9.17 -0.54 -6.32
CA PHE A 102 -8.59 -1.39 -5.28
C PHE A 102 -8.04 -2.72 -5.81
N GLY A 103 -8.18 -3.02 -7.10
CA GLY A 103 -7.78 -4.32 -7.66
C GLY A 103 -8.54 -5.50 -7.03
N VAL A 104 -9.80 -5.32 -6.67
CA VAL A 104 -10.65 -6.34 -6.03
C VAL A 104 -11.80 -6.75 -6.95
N THR A 105 -12.46 -7.87 -6.64
CA THR A 105 -13.64 -8.29 -7.38
C THR A 105 -14.81 -7.31 -7.20
N LYS A 106 -15.66 -7.18 -8.21
CA LYS A 106 -16.89 -6.38 -8.11
C LYS A 106 -17.81 -6.83 -6.97
N SER A 107 -17.80 -8.13 -6.65
CA SER A 107 -18.54 -8.67 -5.51
C SER A 107 -17.97 -8.17 -4.17
N ALA A 108 -16.65 -8.19 -3.98
CA ALA A 108 -16.00 -7.66 -2.78
C ALA A 108 -16.24 -6.14 -2.61
N ALA A 109 -16.05 -5.37 -3.68
CA ALA A 109 -16.35 -3.93 -3.68
C ALA A 109 -17.83 -3.65 -3.34
N SER A 110 -18.76 -4.41 -3.90
CA SER A 110 -20.19 -4.29 -3.63
C SER A 110 -20.54 -4.62 -2.17
N GLN A 111 -19.93 -5.66 -1.60
CA GLN A 111 -20.12 -6.03 -0.20
C GLN A 111 -19.63 -4.92 0.73
N LEU A 112 -18.43 -4.38 0.50
CA LEU A 112 -17.88 -3.29 1.31
C LEU A 112 -18.73 -2.02 1.19
N ALA A 113 -19.15 -1.65 -0.03
CA ALA A 113 -20.07 -0.53 -0.25
C ALA A 113 -21.40 -0.70 0.49
N THR A 114 -21.94 -1.93 0.53
CA THR A 114 -23.19 -2.25 1.25
C THR A 114 -23.01 -2.13 2.75
N LYS A 115 -21.90 -2.64 3.28
CA LYS A 115 -21.55 -2.53 4.69
C LYS A 115 -21.43 -1.07 5.12
N LEU A 116 -20.68 -0.26 4.37
CA LEU A 116 -20.49 1.17 4.67
C LEU A 116 -21.78 1.98 4.54
N ALA A 117 -22.64 1.64 3.59
CA ALA A 117 -23.97 2.25 3.48
C ALA A 117 -24.86 1.88 4.69
N GLY A 118 -24.84 0.62 5.12
CA GLY A 118 -25.56 0.16 6.32
C GLY A 118 -25.06 0.80 7.62
N LYS A 119 -23.76 1.13 7.70
CA LYS A 119 -23.16 1.90 8.79
C LYS A 119 -23.40 3.43 8.68
N GLY A 120 -24.02 3.89 7.59
CA GLY A 120 -24.35 5.31 7.38
C GLY A 120 -23.21 6.18 6.84
N PHE A 121 -22.07 5.63 6.43
CA PHE A 121 -20.95 6.39 5.84
C PHE A 121 -21.16 6.71 4.36
N LEU A 122 -21.84 5.83 3.63
CA LEU A 122 -22.11 5.98 2.20
C LEU A 122 -23.60 6.08 1.90
N GLN A 123 -23.93 6.81 0.85
CA GLN A 123 -25.21 6.73 0.18
C GLN A 123 -25.02 6.11 -1.22
N LYS A 124 -25.92 5.18 -1.55
CA LYS A 124 -26.03 4.59 -2.90
C LYS A 124 -27.19 5.26 -3.63
N ARG A 125 -26.97 5.67 -4.88
CA ARG A 125 -28.02 6.15 -5.79
C ARG A 125 -27.92 5.45 -7.13
N GLN A 126 -29.06 5.24 -7.79
CA GLN A 126 -29.08 4.78 -9.17
C GLN A 126 -28.34 5.81 -10.03
N ALA A 127 -27.40 5.35 -10.86
CA ALA A 127 -26.70 6.23 -11.77
C ALA A 127 -27.70 6.89 -12.74
N PRO A 128 -27.63 8.22 -12.98
CA PRO A 128 -28.58 8.90 -13.88
C PRO A 128 -28.56 8.37 -15.32
N HIS A 129 -27.46 7.72 -15.70
CA HIS A 129 -27.19 7.22 -17.05
C HIS A 129 -27.31 5.69 -17.16
N SER A 130 -27.57 4.96 -16.06
CA SER A 130 -27.66 3.49 -16.08
C SER A 130 -28.44 2.93 -14.90
N ASN A 131 -29.50 2.17 -15.20
CA ASN A 131 -30.26 1.42 -14.18
C ASN A 131 -29.52 0.19 -13.65
N LYS A 132 -28.32 -0.10 -14.17
CA LYS A 132 -27.48 -1.23 -13.74
C LYS A 132 -26.29 -0.78 -12.88
N GLU A 133 -26.08 0.53 -12.75
CA GLU A 133 -24.97 1.10 -12.00
C GLU A 133 -25.45 1.91 -10.79
N LEU A 134 -24.67 1.82 -9.73
CA LEU A 134 -24.89 2.54 -8.48
C LEU A 134 -23.75 3.52 -8.29
N GLU A 135 -24.08 4.80 -8.20
CA GLU A 135 -23.18 5.86 -7.76
C GLU A 135 -23.09 5.86 -6.23
N LEU A 136 -21.86 5.96 -5.73
CA LEU A 136 -21.54 6.12 -4.32
C LEU A 136 -21.24 7.58 -4.01
N SER A 137 -21.68 8.03 -2.85
CA SER A 137 -21.35 9.37 -2.32
C SER A 137 -21.22 9.29 -0.80
N LEU A 138 -20.38 10.16 -0.23
CA LEU A 138 -20.22 10.27 1.22
C LEU A 138 -21.44 10.96 1.84
N THR A 139 -21.88 10.44 2.99
CA THR A 139 -22.79 11.16 3.89
C THR A 139 -22.01 12.15 4.75
N GLN A 140 -22.69 12.90 5.62
CA GLN A 140 -22.00 13.72 6.62
C GLN A 140 -21.11 12.89 7.57
N LEU A 141 -21.58 11.70 7.96
CA LEU A 141 -20.76 10.77 8.75
C LEU A 141 -19.57 10.22 7.92
N GLY A 142 -19.78 9.99 6.62
CA GLY A 142 -18.73 9.62 5.67
C GLY A 142 -17.61 10.66 5.60
N TRP A 143 -17.94 11.95 5.51
CA TRP A 143 -16.94 13.03 5.51
C TRP A 143 -16.16 13.12 6.83
N ARG A 144 -16.80 12.89 7.98
CA ARG A 144 -16.06 12.83 9.25
C ARG A 144 -15.07 11.66 9.29
N ALA A 145 -15.45 10.52 8.72
CA ALA A 145 -14.55 9.37 8.57
C ALA A 145 -13.40 9.66 7.59
N PHE A 146 -13.68 10.38 6.50
CA PHE A 146 -12.68 10.86 5.55
C PHE A 146 -11.64 11.73 6.27
N ASP A 147 -12.08 12.73 7.03
CA ASP A 147 -11.18 13.64 7.75
C ASP A 147 -10.36 12.92 8.83
N ALA A 148 -10.99 11.99 9.56
CA ALA A 148 -10.31 11.17 10.56
C ALA A 148 -9.22 10.29 9.93
N HIS A 149 -9.48 9.76 8.74
CA HIS A 149 -8.50 9.00 7.97
C HIS A 149 -7.36 9.87 7.48
N GLU A 150 -7.64 11.02 6.87
CA GLU A 150 -6.61 11.97 6.41
C GLU A 150 -5.70 12.43 7.55
N HIS A 151 -6.25 12.67 8.74
CA HIS A 151 -5.44 13.01 9.92
C HIS A 151 -4.51 11.86 10.35
N PHE A 152 -5.00 10.62 10.31
CA PHE A 152 -4.25 9.45 10.73
C PHE A 152 -3.21 8.99 9.68
N HIS A 153 -3.61 8.95 8.41
CA HIS A 153 -2.80 8.43 7.30
C HIS A 153 -2.04 9.49 6.52
N GLY A 154 -2.46 10.76 6.52
CA GLY A 154 -1.71 11.84 5.88
C GLY A 154 -0.29 11.94 6.44
N ALA A 155 -0.11 11.65 7.74
CA ALA A 155 1.20 11.55 8.38
C ALA A 155 2.02 10.35 7.87
N ASP A 156 1.41 9.16 7.76
CA ASP A 156 2.07 7.94 7.26
C ASP A 156 2.51 8.11 5.79
N MET A 157 1.64 8.66 4.95
CA MET A 157 1.94 8.91 3.54
C MET A 157 3.07 9.93 3.40
N THR A 158 3.01 11.05 4.13
CA THR A 158 4.09 12.05 4.16
C THR A 158 5.41 11.42 4.58
N TYR A 159 5.39 10.56 5.61
CA TYR A 159 6.58 9.87 6.07
C TYR A 159 7.14 8.93 4.99
N ILE A 160 6.30 8.13 4.34
CA ILE A 160 6.73 7.23 3.25
C ILE A 160 7.30 8.03 2.09
N THR A 161 6.61 9.08 1.62
CA THR A 161 7.10 9.94 0.52
C THR A 161 8.44 10.58 0.86
N ASN A 162 8.61 11.11 2.07
CA ASN A 162 9.89 11.67 2.52
C ASN A 162 11.00 10.62 2.63
N ARG A 163 10.66 9.38 3.02
CA ARG A 163 11.63 8.28 3.08
C ARG A 163 12.02 7.78 1.69
N LEU A 164 11.16 7.97 0.69
CA LEU A 164 11.40 7.58 -0.69
C LEU A 164 11.99 8.71 -1.55
N SER A 165 11.94 9.96 -1.10
CA SER A 165 12.43 11.12 -1.88
C SER A 165 13.94 11.13 -2.09
N VAL A 166 14.69 10.38 -1.29
CA VAL A 166 16.15 10.18 -1.44
C VAL A 166 16.50 9.34 -2.68
N PHE A 167 15.56 8.59 -3.25
CA PHE A 167 15.77 7.80 -4.45
C PHE A 167 15.49 8.63 -5.71
N SER A 168 16.27 8.40 -6.76
CA SER A 168 16.10 9.08 -8.05
C SER A 168 14.79 8.70 -8.72
N LEU A 169 14.30 9.60 -9.59
CA LEU A 169 13.11 9.33 -10.42
C LEU A 169 13.25 8.02 -11.20
N GLN A 170 14.46 7.70 -11.70
CA GLN A 170 14.73 6.46 -12.41
C GLN A 170 14.59 5.22 -11.50
N GLN A 171 15.07 5.28 -10.26
CA GLN A 171 14.91 4.18 -9.30
C GLN A 171 13.43 3.96 -8.95
N ILE A 172 12.67 5.04 -8.72
CA ILE A 172 11.23 4.95 -8.46
C ILE A 172 10.48 4.40 -9.68
N ALA A 173 10.79 4.88 -10.89
CA ALA A 173 10.20 4.35 -12.12
C ALA A 173 10.51 2.85 -12.32
N THR A 174 11.76 2.44 -12.01
CA THR A 174 12.16 1.03 -12.06
C THR A 174 11.34 0.20 -11.09
N LEU A 175 11.14 0.67 -9.85
CA LEU A 175 10.28 0.01 -8.86
C LEU A 175 8.85 -0.15 -9.39
N SER A 176 8.27 0.90 -9.97
CA SER A 176 6.91 0.84 -10.53
C SER A 176 6.77 -0.23 -11.61
N VAL A 177 7.70 -0.29 -12.58
CA VAL A 177 7.69 -1.30 -13.64
C VAL A 177 7.84 -2.72 -13.08
N LEU A 178 8.71 -2.90 -12.08
CA LEU A 178 8.90 -4.21 -11.44
C LEU A 178 7.64 -4.67 -10.68
N LEU A 179 6.97 -3.75 -9.96
CA LEU A 179 5.73 -4.05 -9.26
C LEU A 179 4.60 -4.40 -10.23
N GLU A 180 4.51 -3.70 -11.36
CA GLU A 180 3.53 -4.00 -12.43
C GLU A 180 3.76 -5.40 -13.02
N ALA A 181 5.00 -5.76 -13.33
CA ALA A 181 5.34 -7.10 -13.83
C ALA A 181 5.00 -8.21 -12.81
N ILE A 182 5.11 -7.94 -11.50
CA ILE A 182 4.69 -8.88 -10.46
C ILE A 182 3.15 -8.93 -10.37
N GLY A 183 2.48 -7.79 -10.47
CA GLY A 183 1.02 -7.66 -10.44
C GLY A 183 0.35 -8.44 -11.56
N SER A 184 0.86 -8.35 -12.78
CA SER A 184 0.27 -9.05 -13.93
C SER A 184 0.23 -10.57 -13.76
N ILE A 185 1.23 -11.16 -13.07
CA ILE A 185 1.26 -12.59 -12.74
C ILE A 185 0.12 -12.95 -11.76
N MET A 186 -0.21 -12.05 -10.83
CA MET A 186 -1.33 -12.23 -9.91
C MET A 186 -2.67 -12.17 -10.63
N ASP A 187 -2.83 -11.23 -11.57
CA ASP A 187 -4.05 -11.09 -12.38
C ASP A 187 -4.30 -12.34 -13.25
N GLU A 188 -3.25 -12.88 -13.88
CA GLU A 188 -3.32 -14.15 -14.62
C GLU A 188 -3.78 -15.33 -13.77
N ARG A 189 -3.46 -15.32 -12.48
CA ARG A 189 -3.88 -16.35 -11.54
C ARG A 189 -5.33 -16.17 -11.14
N LEU A 190 -5.74 -14.94 -10.83
CA LEU A 190 -7.12 -14.61 -10.42
C LEU A 190 -8.13 -14.82 -11.56
N THR A 191 -7.71 -14.70 -12.82
CA THR A 191 -8.54 -14.94 -14.00
C THR A 191 -8.77 -16.42 -14.32
N LYS A 192 -8.00 -17.33 -13.70
CA LYS A 192 -8.11 -18.79 -13.87
C LYS A 192 -8.96 -19.47 -12.80
N GLU A 193 -9.49 -18.72 -11.84
CA GLU A 193 -10.45 -19.15 -10.81
C GLU A 193 -11.90 -18.90 -11.26
#